data_AF-A0A2R4WTI1-F1
#
_entry.id   AF-A0A2R4WTI1-F1
#
_cell.length_a   1.000
_cell.length_b   1.000
_cell.length_c   1.000
_cell.angle_alpha   90.00
_cell.angle_beta   90.00
_cell.angle_gamma   90.00
#
_symmetry.space_group_name_H-M   'P 1'
#
loop_
_entity.id
_entity.type
_entity.pdbx_description
1 polymer ?
#
loop_
_entity_poly.entity_id
_entity_poly.type
_entity_poly.pdbx_seq_one_letter_code
_entity_poly.pdbx_strand_id
1 'polypeptide(L)' 'MAREIDKLSARAVATPTKPGRHSDGGGLYLIVDPSGAKRWLFIYRRDGKQKEMGLGGLMSVSLAEAHR' A
#
# COMPACT_ATOMS: atom_id res chain seq x y z
N MET A 1 -0.85 16.57 14.37
CA MET A 1 -0.21 16.56 13.04
C MET A 1 -0.97 15.56 12.18
N ALA A 2 -1.65 16.01 11.14
CA ALA A 2 -2.38 15.12 10.23
C ALA A 2 -1.36 14.19 9.56
N ARG A 3 -1.58 12.88 9.62
CA ARG A 3 -0.78 11.93 8.84
C ARG A 3 -1.11 12.20 7.38
N GLU A 4 -0.12 12.62 6.60
CA GLU A 4 -0.27 12.71 5.14
C GLU A 4 -0.76 11.37 4.60
N ILE A 5 -1.91 11.43 3.95
CA ILE A 5 -2.58 10.39 3.18
C ILE A 5 -2.28 10.64 1.69
N ASP A 6 -2.32 9.60 0.87
CA ASP A 6 -2.12 9.68 -0.59
C ASP A 6 -0.69 10.04 -1.04
N LYS A 7 0.33 9.50 -0.36
CA LYS A 7 1.74 9.77 -0.69
C LYS A 7 2.19 9.16 -2.00
N LEU A 8 1.61 8.04 -2.41
CA LEU A 8 1.98 7.37 -3.65
C LEU A 8 1.14 7.91 -4.80
N SER A 9 1.81 8.24 -5.90
CA SER A 9 1.12 8.54 -7.16
C SER A 9 1.00 7.27 -8.00
N ALA A 10 -0.02 7.18 -8.86
CA ALA A 10 -0.22 6.03 -9.76
C ALA A 10 1.04 5.69 -10.59
N ARG A 11 1.80 6.71 -11.01
CA ARG A 11 3.09 6.55 -11.69
C ARG A 11 4.15 5.90 -10.80
N ALA A 12 4.29 6.35 -9.56
CA ALA A 12 5.27 5.82 -8.60
C ALA A 12 5.00 4.36 -8.24
N VAL A 13 3.72 3.98 -8.22
CA VAL A 13 3.27 2.60 -8.03
C VAL A 13 3.50 1.74 -9.29
N ALA A 14 3.35 2.31 -10.49
CA ALA A 14 3.52 1.60 -11.76
C ALA A 14 5.00 1.40 -12.14
N THR A 15 5.84 2.43 -12.00
CA THR A 15 7.29 2.33 -12.18
C THR A 15 7.90 1.54 -11.02
N PRO A 16 8.95 0.75 -11.23
CA PRO A 16 9.55 -0.06 -10.17
C PRO A 16 10.06 0.82 -9.02
N THR A 17 9.29 0.83 -7.94
CA THR A 17 9.68 1.35 -6.64
C THR A 17 10.55 0.29 -5.99
N LYS A 18 11.63 0.67 -5.31
CA LYS A 18 12.60 -0.28 -4.74
C LYS A 18 11.91 -1.39 -3.92
N PRO A 19 12.41 -2.64 -3.92
CA PRO A 19 11.81 -3.70 -3.11
C PRO A 19 11.72 -3.25 -1.64
N GLY A 20 10.56 -3.48 -1.03
CA GLY A 20 10.25 -2.99 0.31
C GLY A 20 8.78 -2.63 0.54
N ARG A 21 8.51 -2.07 1.71
CA ARG A 21 7.19 -1.54 2.09
C ARG A 21 7.16 -0.02 1.87
N HIS A 22 6.27 0.43 1.01
CA HIS A 22 6.05 1.85 0.74
C HIS A 22 4.75 2.28 1.41
N SER A 23 4.86 3.22 2.34
CA SER A 23 3.69 3.73 3.06
C SER A 23 2.98 4.74 2.19
N ASP A 24 1.70 4.53 1.93
CA ASP A 24 0.87 5.48 1.21
C ASP A 24 0.14 6.46 2.16
N GLY A 25 -0.11 6.02 3.39
CA GLY A 25 -0.83 6.79 4.40
C GLY A 25 -2.14 6.11 4.77
N GLY A 26 -2.79 6.55 5.85
CA GLY A 26 -4.08 5.96 6.28
C GLY A 26 -4.02 4.48 6.72
N GLY A 27 -2.83 3.87 6.79
CA GLY A 27 -2.67 2.43 7.01
C GLY A 27 -2.48 1.63 5.72
N LEU A 28 -2.49 2.28 4.55
CA LEU A 28 -2.23 1.64 3.26
C LEU A 28 -0.72 1.56 2.99
N TYR A 29 -0.28 0.39 2.52
CA TYR A 29 1.09 0.09 2.15
C TYR A 29 1.14 -0.64 0.81
N LEU A 30 2.05 -0.23 -0.06
CA LEU A 30 2.44 -1.00 -1.23
C LEU A 30 3.66 -1.87 -0.88
N ILE A 31 3.52 -3.17 -1.06
CA ILE A 31 4.61 -4.13 -0.91
C ILE A 31 5.16 -4.41 -2.30
N VAL A 32 6.43 -4.08 -2.51
CA VAL A 32 7.17 -4.44 -3.73
C VAL A 32 8.15 -5.56 -3.39
N ASP A 33 7.96 -6.70 -4.03
CA ASP A 33 8.81 -7.87 -3.88
C ASP A 33 10.11 -7.71 -4.68
N PRO A 34 11.23 -8.37 -4.31
CA PRO A 34 12.45 -8.38 -5.12
C PRO A 34 12.22 -8.85 -6.57
N SER A 35 11.22 -9.70 -6.78
CA SER A 35 10.78 -10.13 -8.13
C SER A 35 10.11 -9.03 -8.96
N GLY A 36 9.77 -7.89 -8.35
CA GLY A 36 8.99 -6.82 -8.96
C GLY A 36 7.48 -7.00 -8.81
N ALA A 37 7.02 -8.09 -8.18
CA ALA A 37 5.61 -8.28 -7.85
C ALA A 37 5.13 -7.21 -6.86
N LYS A 38 3.91 -6.70 -7.07
CA LYS A 38 3.35 -5.59 -6.30
C LYS A 38 1.99 -5.96 -5.73
N ARG A 39 1.81 -5.70 -4.43
CA ARG A 39 0.55 -5.97 -3.72
C ARG A 39 0.25 -4.90 -2.68
N TRP A 40 -1.03 -4.68 -2.45
CA TRP A 40 -1.53 -3.77 -1.44
C TRP A 40 -1.71 -4.48 -0.10
N LEU A 41 -1.28 -3.82 0.96
CA LEU A 41 -1.40 -4.25 2.34
C LEU A 41 -2.01 -3.12 3.16
N PHE A 42 -3.13 -3.39 3.81
CA PHE A 42 -3.74 -2.48 4.75
C PHE A 42 -3.42 -2.92 6.18
N ILE A 43 -2.70 -2.06 6.90
CA ILE A 43 -2.32 -2.27 8.29
C ILE A 43 -3.18 -1.37 9.16
N TYR A 44 -3.99 -2.00 10.01
CA TYR A 44 -4.87 -1.31 10.94
C TYR A 44 -4.72 -1.87 12.34
N ARG A 45 -5.12 -1.10 13.35
CA ARG A 45 -5.21 -1.58 14.73
C ARG A 45 -6.66 -1.77 15.09
N ARG A 46 -7.00 -2.98 15.53
CA ARG A 46 -8.32 -3.31 16.08
C ARG A 46 -8.09 -4.03 17.40
N ASP A 47 -8.76 -3.58 18.45
CA ASP A 47 -8.63 -4.17 19.78
C ASP A 47 -7.18 -4.09 20.34
N GLY A 48 -6.48 -2.98 20.08
CA GLY A 48 -5.08 -2.80 20.47
C GLY A 48 -4.07 -3.66 19.69
N LYS A 49 -4.54 -4.59 18.85
CA LYS A 49 -3.69 -5.49 18.05
C LYS A 49 -3.55 -4.97 16.64
N GLN A 50 -2.31 -5.01 16.12
CA GLN A 50 -2.04 -4.74 14.73
C GLN A 50 -2.53 -5.92 13.88
N LYS A 51 -3.29 -5.60 12.83
CA LYS A 51 -3.75 -6.54 11.82
C LYS A 51 -3.30 -6.08 10.46
N GLU A 52 -2.99 -7.05 9.62
CA GLU A 52 -2.56 -6.85 8.24
C GLU A 52 -3.62 -7.51 7.34
N MET A 53 -4.09 -6.78 6.33
CA MET A 53 -5.07 -7.25 5.35
C MET A 53 -4.51 -7.05 3.95
N GLY A 54 -4.33 -8.13 3.20
CA GLY A 54 -3.99 -8.03 1.79
C GLY A 54 -5.20 -7.56 0.99
N LEU A 55 -5.07 -6.45 0.28
CA LEU A 55 -6.15 -5.93 -0.56
C LEU A 55 -6.10 -6.52 -1.99
N GLY A 56 -4.96 -7.06 -2.39
CA GLY A 56 -4.78 -7.69 -3.70
C GLY A 56 -3.50 -7.24 -4.40
N GLY A 57 -3.21 -7.85 -5.56
CA GLY A 57 -2.12 -7.42 -6.42
C GLY A 57 -2.44 -6.07 -7.07
N LEU A 58 -1.41 -5.29 -7.38
CA LEU A 58 -1.57 -3.99 -8.05
C LEU A 58 -2.35 -4.08 -9.37
N MET A 59 -2.26 -5.21 -10.08
CA MET A 59 -3.00 -5.43 -11.32
C MET A 59 -4.51 -5.62 -11.10
N SER A 60 -4.91 -6.03 -9.90
CA SER A 60 -6.32 -6.29 -9.56
C SER A 60 -6.96 -5.13 -8.79
N VAL A 61 -6.16 -4.31 -8.12
CA VAL A 61 -6.63 -3.19 -7.30
C VAL A 61 -5.79 -1.96 -7.64
N SER A 62 -6.44 -0.98 -8.26
CA SER A 62 -5.81 0.30 -8.59
C SER A 62 -5.53 1.11 -7.32
N LEU A 63 -4.58 2.04 -7.36
CA LEU A 63 -4.31 2.96 -6.25
C LEU A 63 -5.60 3.66 -5.78
N ALA A 64 -6.41 4.16 -6.72
CA ALA A 64 -7.68 4.81 -6.42
C ALA A 64 -8.69 3.89 -5.72
N GLU A 65 -8.67 2.58 -6.00
CA GLU A 65 -9.51 1.61 -5.30
C GLU A 65 -8.96 1.30 -3.90
N ALA A 66 -7.64 1.32 -3.73
CA ALA A 66 -6.99 1.11 -2.45
C ALA A 66 -7.19 2.30 -1.47
N HIS A 67 -7.49 3.49 -2.00
CA HIS A 67 -7.79 4.71 -1.23
C HIS A 67 -9.26 4.85 -0.79
N ARG A 68 -10.15 4.01 -1.30
CA ARG A 68 -11.60 4.12 -1.08
C ARG A 68 -12.04 3.52 0.25
#